data_AF-A0A1Q3SPL3-F1
#
_entry.id   AF-A0A1Q3SPL3-F1
#
_cell.length_a   1.000
_cell.length_b   1.000
_cell.length_c   1.000
_cell.angle_alpha   90.00
_cell.angle_beta   90.00
_cell.angle_gamma   90.00
#
_symmetry.space_group_name_H-M   'P 1'
#
loop_
_entity.id
_entity.type
_entity.pdbx_description
1 polymer ?
#
loop_
_entity_poly.entity_id
_entity_poly.type
_entity_poly.pdbx_seq_one_letter_code
_entity_poly.pdbx_strand_id
1 'polypeptide(L)'
;MFSYRAKLATSLMVGLWLALVLPLNVPGPAVAQASEVSPKFGSNKFEETWQYSDLPIAAQKVSRSWYWGPAPLAGGFYEDYADAPFHNRLVQYFDKARMEINDLKTGVVTNGLLVTEMINGRQQVGDNTFINKESAAISAAGDPDNLFPTYRDLKPLYNLAQPNRAVGEVVKDQFLPSGTLTNFNSYLANPATKIAYVDNGLGIPAAFWDFVNRLGPVYQQGRYTDGLISDWLFSTGHPVTEAYWTRVRVGGVEKDVLFQAFERRLLTFTPANDPAYQVEMGNVGLHYVQWRYGGQLPSFTSPLESLFSNNLSQPQWYTSSEVLNIRTGPTSKAPQPENSNNKPYLQQLQPGDNVLVLRAVAGEELIDGNNTWLQIYEKPDLFVYSAYLRKTTMSEYPAPPRTHPGLWVSVSTGKQMMAVFYGDQLIYKTLVATGRPGVGDKDYSTVKGVFSALGNYRPESQTMQGGSRASDSYYSIDDIRYVTYFYQDYAIHGSYWHAKYGISPQSHGCVNSTVYDAGLVWRLPAGTVVDVF
;
A
#
# COMPACT_ATOMS: atom_id res chain seq x y z
N MET A 1 -67.21 -75.68 -8.15
CA MET A 1 -68.42 -74.96 -8.62
C MET A 1 -68.26 -73.49 -8.24
N PHE A 2 -68.21 -72.61 -9.26
CA PHE A 2 -68.51 -71.16 -9.31
C PHE A 2 -68.08 -70.24 -8.14
N SER A 3 -67.54 -69.02 -8.29
CA SER A 3 -67.28 -68.14 -9.44
C SER A 3 -66.73 -66.78 -8.97
N TYR A 4 -65.67 -66.31 -9.63
CA TYR A 4 -65.40 -64.93 -10.10
C TYR A 4 -65.05 -63.72 -9.18
N ARG A 5 -63.90 -63.13 -9.55
CA ARG A 5 -63.52 -61.69 -9.73
C ARG A 5 -63.38 -60.80 -8.48
N ALA A 6 -62.61 -59.71 -8.45
CA ALA A 6 -61.38 -59.19 -9.07
C ALA A 6 -61.34 -57.69 -8.68
N LYS A 7 -60.25 -57.21 -8.04
CA LYS A 7 -59.71 -55.82 -7.92
C LYS A 7 -60.72 -54.67 -7.56
N LEU A 8 -60.47 -53.81 -6.56
CA LEU A 8 -59.40 -52.81 -6.50
C LEU A 8 -59.38 -52.08 -5.13
N ALA A 9 -58.17 -51.74 -4.67
CA ALA A 9 -57.68 -50.58 -3.88
C ALA A 9 -58.45 -50.10 -2.62
N THR A 10 -57.82 -49.72 -1.51
CA THR A 10 -56.67 -48.79 -1.37
C THR A 10 -56.12 -48.84 0.07
N SER A 11 -54.90 -48.34 0.26
CA SER A 11 -54.24 -47.90 1.50
C SER A 11 -53.42 -48.92 2.30
N LEU A 12 -52.09 -48.78 2.17
CA LEU A 12 -51.06 -49.44 2.94
C LEU A 12 -50.79 -48.65 4.24
N MET A 13 -50.80 -49.37 5.36
CA MET A 13 -50.36 -48.89 6.67
C MET A 13 -48.83 -48.77 6.74
N VAL A 14 -48.37 -47.68 7.35
CA VAL A 14 -46.98 -47.49 7.79
C VAL A 14 -46.85 -48.04 9.21
N GLY A 15 -45.94 -48.99 9.40
CA GLY A 15 -45.52 -49.51 10.70
C GLY A 15 -43.99 -49.51 10.79
N LEU A 16 -43.48 -48.86 11.84
CA LEU A 16 -42.07 -48.65 12.18
C LEU A 16 -41.23 -49.93 12.18
N TRP A 17 -40.02 -49.82 11.64
CA TRP A 17 -38.84 -50.54 12.11
C TRP A 17 -37.67 -49.57 12.22
N LEU A 18 -37.08 -49.48 13.42
CA LEU A 18 -35.79 -48.81 13.66
C LEU A 18 -34.70 -49.61 12.93
N ALA A 19 -34.02 -48.96 11.98
CA ALA A 19 -32.72 -49.38 11.48
C ALA A 19 -31.71 -48.26 11.74
N LEU A 20 -30.65 -48.63 12.45
CA LEU A 20 -29.47 -47.82 12.69
C LEU A 20 -28.78 -47.54 11.34
N VAL A 21 -29.00 -46.35 10.76
CA VAL A 21 -28.26 -45.89 9.58
C VAL A 21 -27.03 -45.13 10.06
N LEU A 22 -25.88 -45.78 10.00
CA LEU A 22 -24.58 -45.12 10.01
C LEU A 22 -24.57 -44.08 8.87
N PRO A 23 -24.14 -42.82 9.09
CA PRO A 23 -23.98 -41.89 8.00
C PRO A 23 -22.86 -42.42 7.09
N LEU A 24 -23.24 -42.84 5.88
CA LEU A 24 -22.30 -43.05 4.78
C LEU A 24 -21.67 -41.69 4.48
N ASN A 25 -20.45 -41.49 4.97
CA ASN A 25 -19.55 -40.44 4.50
C ASN A 25 -19.22 -40.72 3.04
N VAL A 26 -20.03 -40.18 2.13
CA VAL A 26 -19.61 -39.98 0.74
C VAL A 26 -18.56 -38.88 0.78
N PRO A 27 -17.30 -39.13 0.38
CA PRO A 27 -16.33 -38.06 0.25
C PRO A 27 -16.85 -37.15 -0.87
N GLY A 28 -17.33 -35.96 -0.51
CA GLY A 28 -17.44 -34.87 -1.48
C GLY A 28 -16.08 -34.66 -2.12
N PRO A 29 -16.01 -34.16 -3.37
CA PRO A 29 -14.72 -33.85 -3.99
C PRO A 29 -13.95 -32.98 -3.00
N ALA A 30 -12.77 -33.47 -2.59
CA ALA A 30 -11.89 -32.77 -1.69
C ALA A 30 -11.58 -31.43 -2.35
N VAL A 31 -12.22 -30.36 -1.86
CA VAL A 31 -11.76 -29.01 -2.12
C VAL A 31 -10.36 -29.00 -1.53
N ALA A 32 -9.36 -29.00 -2.41
CA ALA A 32 -7.99 -28.77 -2.00
C ALA A 32 -8.02 -27.49 -1.16
N GLN A 33 -7.84 -27.62 0.16
CA GLN A 33 -7.48 -26.49 1.00
C GLN A 33 -6.07 -26.11 0.54
N ALA A 34 -6.01 -25.29 -0.50
CA ALA A 34 -4.90 -24.38 -0.66
C ALA A 34 -4.77 -23.68 0.68
N SER A 35 -3.65 -23.90 1.36
CA SER A 35 -3.24 -23.05 2.45
C SER A 35 -2.97 -21.69 1.81
N GLU A 36 -4.02 -20.89 1.57
CA GLU A 36 -3.88 -19.54 1.07
C GLU A 36 -3.18 -18.77 2.19
N VAL A 37 -1.88 -18.58 2.03
CA VAL A 37 -1.14 -17.59 2.79
C VAL A 37 -1.88 -16.28 2.58
N SER A 38 -2.56 -15.78 3.63
CA SER A 38 -3.28 -14.52 3.55
C SER A 38 -2.34 -13.45 2.98
N PRO A 39 -2.79 -12.61 2.04
CA PRO A 39 -1.93 -11.60 1.45
C PRO A 39 -1.26 -10.74 2.53
N LYS A 40 0.05 -10.54 2.41
CA LYS A 40 0.80 -9.77 3.42
C LYS A 40 0.35 -8.31 3.42
N PHE A 41 0.36 -7.69 4.60
CA PHE A 41 0.11 -6.26 4.70
C PHE A 41 1.21 -5.46 3.97
N GLY A 42 0.80 -4.46 3.19
CA GLY A 42 1.73 -3.60 2.44
C GLY A 42 2.50 -2.61 3.31
N SER A 43 2.11 -2.45 4.58
CA SER A 43 2.75 -1.61 5.57
C SER A 43 2.36 -2.07 6.98
N ASN A 44 3.26 -1.95 7.95
CA ASN A 44 2.94 -2.18 9.36
C ASN A 44 1.81 -1.27 9.84
N LYS A 45 1.66 -0.07 9.26
CA LYS A 45 0.56 0.84 9.59
C LYS A 45 -0.81 0.32 9.11
N PHE A 46 -0.85 -0.36 7.97
CA PHE A 46 -2.06 -1.03 7.51
C PHE A 46 -2.41 -2.21 8.41
N GLU A 47 -1.40 -2.99 8.80
CA GLU A 47 -1.58 -4.09 9.75
C GLU A 47 -2.09 -3.58 11.11
N GLU A 48 -1.45 -2.58 11.70
CA GLU A 48 -1.88 -1.95 12.96
C GLU A 48 -3.33 -1.45 12.89
N THR A 49 -3.71 -0.82 11.78
CA THR A 49 -5.06 -0.29 11.56
C THR A 49 -6.11 -1.42 11.45
N TRP A 50 -5.77 -2.49 10.72
CA TRP A 50 -6.65 -3.66 10.61
C TRP A 50 -6.76 -4.39 11.95
N GLN A 51 -5.63 -4.59 12.62
CA GLN A 51 -5.57 -5.28 13.90
C GLN A 51 -6.43 -4.56 14.95
N TYR A 52 -6.41 -3.23 14.95
CA TYR A 52 -7.18 -2.43 15.90
C TYR A 52 -8.66 -2.81 15.96
N SER A 53 -9.35 -2.86 14.82
CA SER A 53 -10.79 -3.12 14.78
C SER A 53 -11.16 -4.58 14.53
N ASP A 54 -10.40 -5.30 13.69
CA ASP A 54 -10.84 -6.56 13.08
C ASP A 54 -10.10 -7.79 13.62
N LEU A 55 -8.91 -7.64 14.21
CA LEU A 55 -8.25 -8.77 14.90
C LEU A 55 -9.10 -9.37 16.04
N PRO A 56 -9.83 -8.60 16.86
CA PRO A 56 -10.75 -9.19 17.86
C PRO A 56 -11.81 -10.09 17.24
N ILE A 57 -12.27 -9.80 16.02
CA ILE A 57 -13.25 -10.61 15.28
C ILE A 57 -12.55 -11.87 14.75
N ALA A 58 -11.40 -11.70 14.07
CA ALA A 58 -10.61 -12.79 13.50
C ALA A 58 -10.13 -13.80 14.57
N ALA A 59 -9.75 -13.30 15.75
CA ALA A 59 -9.35 -14.10 16.91
C ALA A 59 -10.55 -14.64 17.72
N GLN A 60 -11.78 -14.48 17.22
CA GLN A 60 -13.03 -14.94 17.84
C GLN A 60 -13.22 -14.44 19.29
N LYS A 61 -12.68 -13.26 19.61
CA LYS A 61 -12.84 -12.59 20.92
C LYS A 61 -14.13 -11.80 21.02
N VAL A 62 -14.71 -11.43 19.88
CA VAL A 62 -15.99 -10.72 19.78
C VAL A 62 -16.76 -11.19 18.55
N SER A 63 -18.09 -11.16 18.62
CA SER A 63 -18.99 -11.40 17.49
C SER A 63 -19.66 -10.08 17.09
N ARG A 64 -19.22 -9.49 15.98
CA ARG A 64 -19.77 -8.27 15.36
C ARG A 64 -19.39 -8.20 13.87
N SER A 65 -20.02 -7.29 13.13
CA SER A 65 -19.68 -7.04 11.71
C SER A 65 -18.26 -6.48 11.52
N TRP A 66 -17.67 -6.75 10.35
CA TRP A 66 -16.31 -6.35 9.96
C TRP A 66 -16.23 -4.88 9.54
N TYR A 67 -15.11 -4.21 9.84
CA TYR A 67 -14.83 -2.85 9.34
C TYR A 67 -13.96 -2.83 8.08
N TRP A 68 -13.10 -3.85 7.93
CA TRP A 68 -12.22 -4.04 6.78
C TRP A 68 -12.55 -5.36 6.07
N GLY A 69 -12.65 -6.45 6.84
CA GLY A 69 -12.84 -7.81 6.34
C GLY A 69 -11.86 -8.80 6.98
N PRO A 70 -12.00 -10.10 6.69
CA PRO A 70 -11.21 -11.16 7.31
C PRO A 70 -9.73 -11.09 6.98
N ALA A 71 -9.37 -10.53 5.82
CA ALA A 71 -8.01 -10.34 5.33
C ALA A 71 -7.98 -9.26 4.23
N PRO A 72 -6.81 -8.70 3.89
CA PRO A 72 -6.66 -7.91 2.67
C PRO A 72 -6.90 -8.78 1.41
N LEU A 73 -7.45 -8.16 0.36
CA LEU A 73 -7.72 -8.81 -0.93
C LEU A 73 -6.44 -9.16 -1.71
N ALA A 74 -5.39 -8.37 -1.51
CA ALA A 74 -4.07 -8.55 -2.10
C ALA A 74 -3.02 -7.84 -1.24
N GLY A 75 -1.73 -8.02 -1.56
CA GLY A 75 -0.66 -7.19 -1.01
C GLY A 75 -0.86 -5.71 -1.34
N GLY A 76 -0.24 -4.82 -0.55
CA GLY A 76 -0.27 -3.39 -0.86
C GLY A 76 0.52 -3.06 -2.13
N PHE A 77 0.07 -2.05 -2.88
CA PHE A 77 0.68 -1.62 -4.14
C PHE A 77 0.53 -0.11 -4.33
N TYR A 78 1.21 0.46 -5.34
CA TYR A 78 1.16 1.89 -5.61
C TYR A 78 0.09 2.25 -6.64
N GLU A 79 -0.59 3.36 -6.39
CA GLU A 79 -1.47 4.03 -7.36
C GLU A 79 -0.92 5.42 -7.66
N ASP A 80 -1.07 5.88 -8.90
CA ASP A 80 -0.78 7.26 -9.27
C ASP A 80 -1.57 8.25 -8.38
N TYR A 81 -0.86 9.22 -7.82
CA TYR A 81 -1.39 10.29 -6.99
C TYR A 81 -0.54 11.55 -7.13
N ALA A 82 -0.97 12.52 -7.94
CA ALA A 82 -0.19 13.67 -8.40
C ALA A 82 0.50 14.45 -7.28
N ASP A 83 -0.18 14.64 -6.16
CA ASP A 83 0.30 15.45 -5.02
C ASP A 83 1.13 14.66 -4.00
N ALA A 84 1.24 13.34 -4.18
CA ALA A 84 2.11 12.52 -3.34
C ALA A 84 3.58 12.74 -3.72
N PRO A 85 4.53 12.62 -2.77
CA PRO A 85 5.95 12.50 -3.10
C PRO A 85 6.12 11.33 -4.09
N PHE A 86 6.57 11.63 -5.32
CA PHE A 86 6.72 10.69 -6.47
C PHE A 86 5.47 10.39 -7.28
N HIS A 87 4.44 11.22 -7.15
CA HIS A 87 3.18 11.06 -7.88
C HIS A 87 2.52 9.70 -7.64
N ASN A 88 2.76 9.07 -6.47
CA ASN A 88 2.25 7.74 -6.14
C ASN A 88 1.89 7.63 -4.65
N ARG A 89 0.75 6.98 -4.35
CA ARG A 89 0.34 6.61 -2.98
C ARG A 89 0.38 5.10 -2.80
N LEU A 90 0.70 4.63 -1.60
CA LEU A 90 0.58 3.21 -1.27
C LEU A 90 -0.88 2.92 -0.92
N VAL A 91 -1.47 1.86 -1.47
CA VAL A 91 -2.84 1.42 -1.19
C VAL A 91 -2.89 -0.06 -0.85
N GLN A 92 -3.91 -0.46 -0.09
CA GLN A 92 -4.27 -1.87 0.08
C GLN A 92 -5.79 -2.02 0.19
N TYR A 93 -6.34 -2.97 -0.56
CA TYR A 93 -7.79 -3.20 -0.63
C TYR A 93 -8.24 -4.32 0.30
N PHE A 94 -9.44 -4.16 0.85
CA PHE A 94 -10.14 -5.08 1.73
C PHE A 94 -11.59 -5.23 1.25
N ASP A 95 -12.35 -6.18 1.82
CA ASP A 95 -13.77 -6.37 1.43
C ASP A 95 -14.57 -5.07 1.54
N LYS A 96 -14.46 -4.41 2.69
CA LYS A 96 -15.28 -3.25 3.06
C LYS A 96 -14.70 -1.91 2.60
N ALA A 97 -13.44 -1.87 2.16
CA ALA A 97 -12.65 -0.64 2.17
C ALA A 97 -11.36 -0.69 1.32
N ARG A 98 -10.64 0.44 1.30
CA ARG A 98 -9.18 0.44 1.08
C ARG A 98 -8.48 1.31 2.12
N MET A 99 -7.21 1.02 2.40
CA MET A 99 -6.32 1.91 3.13
C MET A 99 -5.37 2.59 2.15
N GLU A 100 -4.96 3.82 2.46
CA GLU A 100 -4.03 4.61 1.66
C GLU A 100 -2.95 5.25 2.54
N ILE A 101 -1.76 5.44 1.99
CA ILE A 101 -0.74 6.35 2.50
C ILE A 101 -0.36 7.27 1.34
N ASN A 102 -0.91 8.48 1.36
CA ASN A 102 -0.68 9.49 0.32
C ASN A 102 0.70 10.15 0.47
N ASP A 103 1.18 10.33 1.70
CA ASP A 103 2.55 10.77 1.96
C ASP A 103 3.34 9.66 2.68
N LEU A 104 4.22 9.00 1.92
CA LEU A 104 5.09 7.93 2.43
C LEU A 104 6.07 8.40 3.51
N LYS A 105 6.30 9.72 3.64
CA LYS A 105 7.15 10.30 4.69
C LYS A 105 6.44 10.29 6.04
N THR A 106 5.14 10.56 6.06
CA THR A 106 4.34 10.60 7.29
C THR A 106 3.80 9.23 7.67
N GLY A 107 3.50 8.39 6.66
CA GLY A 107 2.93 7.06 6.88
C GLY A 107 1.50 7.09 7.45
N VAL A 108 0.83 8.26 7.40
CA VAL A 108 -0.53 8.43 7.88
C VAL A 108 -1.47 7.60 7.01
N VAL A 109 -2.20 6.69 7.66
CA VAL A 109 -3.23 5.88 7.00
C VAL A 109 -4.47 6.74 6.82
N THR A 110 -4.95 6.81 5.59
CA THR A 110 -6.23 7.42 5.23
C THR A 110 -7.12 6.38 4.54
N ASN A 111 -8.35 6.78 4.24
CA ASN A 111 -9.30 5.96 3.50
C ASN A 111 -9.76 6.70 2.26
N GLY A 112 -9.89 5.97 1.16
CA GLY A 112 -10.38 6.52 -0.10
C GLY A 112 -11.85 6.87 -0.06
N LEU A 113 -12.24 7.85 -0.88
CA LEU A 113 -13.61 8.33 -1.03
C LEU A 113 -14.46 7.39 -1.90
N LEU A 114 -14.36 6.08 -1.67
CA LEU A 114 -14.71 5.05 -2.66
C LEU A 114 -16.16 5.14 -3.12
N VAL A 115 -17.08 5.41 -2.19
CA VAL A 115 -18.50 5.55 -2.49
C VAL A 115 -18.76 6.83 -3.28
N THR A 116 -18.20 7.96 -2.84
CA THR A 116 -18.30 9.23 -3.58
C THR A 116 -17.77 9.11 -5.01
N GLU A 117 -16.62 8.48 -5.18
CA GLU A 117 -15.98 8.27 -6.48
C GLU A 117 -16.84 7.37 -7.40
N MET A 118 -17.40 6.28 -6.88
CA MET A 118 -18.28 5.36 -7.62
C MET A 118 -19.64 5.97 -7.99
N ILE A 119 -20.23 6.79 -7.10
CA ILE A 119 -21.49 7.50 -7.38
C ILE A 119 -21.26 8.53 -8.49
N ASN A 120 -20.23 9.36 -8.35
CA ASN A 120 -20.00 10.48 -9.26
C ASN A 120 -19.32 10.10 -10.57
N GLY A 121 -18.65 8.95 -10.62
CA GLY A 121 -17.84 8.57 -11.77
C GLY A 121 -16.53 9.36 -11.82
N ARG A 122 -15.90 9.63 -10.67
CA ARG A 122 -14.68 10.45 -10.59
C ARG A 122 -13.63 9.74 -9.75
N GLN A 123 -12.62 9.18 -10.40
CA GLN A 123 -11.52 8.49 -9.74
C GLN A 123 -10.49 9.50 -9.24
N GLN A 124 -10.22 9.53 -7.93
CA GLN A 124 -9.20 10.42 -7.37
C GLN A 124 -7.79 9.93 -7.72
N VAL A 125 -6.94 10.85 -8.19
CA VAL A 125 -5.52 10.64 -8.54
C VAL A 125 -4.64 11.82 -8.09
N GLY A 126 -5.09 12.57 -7.10
CA GLY A 126 -4.43 13.72 -6.48
C GLY A 126 -5.38 14.38 -5.49
N ASP A 127 -4.92 15.35 -4.72
CA ASP A 127 -5.72 16.06 -3.71
C ASP A 127 -6.96 16.67 -4.36
N ASN A 128 -6.77 17.32 -5.52
CA ASN A 128 -7.83 17.94 -6.31
C ASN A 128 -7.88 17.44 -7.76
N THR A 129 -7.17 16.36 -8.09
CA THR A 129 -7.06 15.82 -9.45
C THR A 129 -7.84 14.51 -9.58
N PHE A 130 -8.64 14.41 -10.64
CA PHE A 130 -9.56 13.29 -10.86
C PHE A 130 -9.58 12.84 -12.32
N ILE A 131 -9.73 11.54 -12.53
CA ILE A 131 -10.02 10.93 -13.83
C ILE A 131 -11.53 10.67 -13.91
N ASN A 132 -12.16 11.12 -14.99
CA ASN A 132 -13.57 10.84 -15.24
C ASN A 132 -13.77 9.38 -15.67
N LYS A 133 -14.79 8.73 -15.10
CA LYS A 133 -15.26 7.38 -15.41
C LYS A 133 -16.77 7.36 -15.43
N GLU A 134 -17.35 6.28 -15.93
CA GLU A 134 -18.78 6.03 -15.75
C GLU A 134 -19.11 5.77 -14.29
N SER A 135 -20.24 6.29 -13.79
CA SER A 135 -20.75 5.93 -12.47
C SER A 135 -20.98 4.42 -12.36
N ALA A 136 -20.66 3.82 -11.21
CA ALA A 136 -20.59 2.37 -11.08
C ALA A 136 -21.98 1.71 -11.14
N ALA A 137 -22.21 0.87 -12.14
CA ALA A 137 -23.39 -0.02 -12.23
C ALA A 137 -23.16 -1.31 -11.42
N ILE A 138 -22.83 -1.16 -10.14
CA ILE A 138 -22.58 -2.25 -9.19
C ILE A 138 -23.59 -2.12 -8.06
N SER A 139 -24.18 -3.25 -7.66
CA SER A 139 -25.11 -3.31 -6.52
C SER A 139 -24.52 -2.62 -5.29
N ALA A 140 -25.26 -1.66 -4.75
CA ALA A 140 -24.87 -0.88 -3.59
C ALA A 140 -25.35 -1.54 -2.29
N ALA A 141 -26.41 -2.36 -2.34
CA ALA A 141 -27.00 -3.01 -1.17
C ALA A 141 -27.50 -4.43 -1.48
N GLY A 142 -27.33 -5.31 -0.49
CA GLY A 142 -27.74 -6.72 -0.57
C GLY A 142 -26.79 -7.57 -1.40
N ASP A 143 -27.34 -8.60 -2.04
CA ASP A 143 -26.61 -9.57 -2.83
C ASP A 143 -25.92 -8.94 -4.06
N PRO A 144 -24.78 -9.49 -4.51
CA PRO A 144 -24.01 -8.94 -5.64
C PRO A 144 -24.76 -8.91 -6.97
N ASP A 145 -25.77 -9.76 -7.15
CA ASP A 145 -26.58 -9.88 -8.38
C ASP A 145 -27.86 -9.04 -8.35
N ASN A 146 -28.08 -8.22 -7.30
CA ASN A 146 -29.14 -7.22 -7.32
C ASN A 146 -28.86 -6.16 -8.39
N LEU A 147 -29.88 -5.83 -9.18
CA LEU A 147 -29.77 -4.82 -10.24
C LEU A 147 -30.03 -3.39 -9.73
N PHE A 148 -30.45 -3.25 -8.47
CA PHE A 148 -30.81 -1.99 -7.85
C PHE A 148 -30.76 -2.10 -6.30
N PRO A 149 -30.43 -1.03 -5.57
CA PRO A 149 -29.84 0.20 -6.09
C PRO A 149 -28.37 -0.02 -6.44
N THR A 150 -27.91 0.56 -7.55
CA THR A 150 -26.48 0.65 -7.88
C THR A 150 -25.92 2.01 -7.49
N TYR A 151 -24.59 2.15 -7.32
CA TYR A 151 -24.00 3.47 -7.05
C TYR A 151 -24.35 4.52 -8.12
N ARG A 152 -24.55 4.10 -9.37
CA ARG A 152 -25.04 4.96 -10.46
C ARG A 152 -26.45 5.51 -10.17
N ASP A 153 -27.35 4.68 -9.64
CA ASP A 153 -28.72 5.09 -9.31
C ASP A 153 -28.74 6.11 -8.17
N LEU A 154 -27.71 6.12 -7.32
CA LEU A 154 -27.58 7.07 -6.21
C LEU A 154 -27.16 8.48 -6.67
N LYS A 155 -26.68 8.66 -7.90
CA LYS A 155 -26.15 9.94 -8.39
C LYS A 155 -27.14 11.12 -8.28
N PRO A 156 -28.45 10.97 -8.59
CA PRO A 156 -29.42 12.03 -8.37
C PRO A 156 -29.69 12.37 -6.90
N LEU A 157 -29.32 11.48 -5.97
CA LEU A 157 -29.49 11.64 -4.52
C LEU A 157 -28.23 12.21 -3.84
N TYR A 158 -27.11 12.27 -4.55
CA TYR A 158 -25.81 12.71 -4.02
C TYR A 158 -25.83 14.20 -3.63
N ASN A 159 -25.54 14.49 -2.36
CA ASN A 159 -25.60 15.82 -1.74
C ASN A 159 -26.87 16.59 -2.07
N LEU A 160 -27.99 15.87 -2.22
CA LEU A 160 -29.28 16.48 -2.48
C LEU A 160 -29.75 17.22 -1.22
N ALA A 161 -30.12 18.50 -1.38
CA ALA A 161 -30.56 19.35 -0.27
C ALA A 161 -31.89 18.89 0.37
N GLN A 162 -32.56 17.90 -0.22
CA GLN A 162 -33.83 17.34 0.27
C GLN A 162 -33.82 15.81 0.14
N PRO A 163 -34.51 15.08 1.03
CA PRO A 163 -35.24 15.59 2.19
C PRO A 163 -34.28 16.01 3.33
N ASN A 164 -34.37 17.26 3.80
CA ASN A 164 -33.50 17.76 4.89
C ASN A 164 -34.06 17.32 6.25
N ARG A 165 -33.81 16.05 6.64
CA ARG A 165 -34.48 15.47 7.80
C ARG A 165 -33.87 15.95 9.12
N ALA A 166 -34.74 16.33 10.06
CA ALA A 166 -34.34 16.78 11.38
C ALA A 166 -34.21 15.63 12.39
N VAL A 167 -33.45 15.85 13.46
CA VAL A 167 -33.32 14.89 14.57
C VAL A 167 -34.71 14.53 15.11
N GLY A 168 -34.94 13.23 15.29
CA GLY A 168 -36.21 12.65 15.75
C GLY A 168 -37.20 12.29 14.64
N GLU A 169 -37.01 12.79 13.41
CA GLU A 169 -37.82 12.38 12.26
C GLU A 169 -37.51 10.95 11.82
N VAL A 170 -38.51 10.23 11.32
CA VAL A 170 -38.37 8.84 10.87
C VAL A 170 -38.08 8.76 9.38
N VAL A 171 -37.16 7.88 8.98
CA VAL A 171 -36.93 7.59 7.57
C VAL A 171 -38.12 6.81 7.01
N LYS A 172 -38.87 7.47 6.12
CA LYS A 172 -40.11 6.95 5.49
C LYS A 172 -40.05 6.95 3.96
N ASP A 173 -38.91 7.27 3.36
CA ASP A 173 -38.77 7.30 1.90
C ASP A 173 -38.12 6.01 1.43
N GLN A 174 -38.79 5.31 0.52
CA GLN A 174 -38.27 4.15 -0.19
C GLN A 174 -37.83 4.55 -1.60
N PHE A 175 -36.59 4.20 -1.93
CA PHE A 175 -36.02 4.38 -3.25
C PHE A 175 -36.38 3.18 -4.13
N LEU A 176 -36.95 3.45 -5.31
CA LEU A 176 -37.45 2.42 -6.24
C LEU A 176 -36.57 2.30 -7.49
N PRO A 177 -36.56 1.12 -8.15
CA PRO A 177 -35.83 0.91 -9.42
C PRO A 177 -36.16 1.90 -10.54
N SER A 178 -37.32 2.56 -10.47
CA SER A 178 -37.70 3.64 -11.39
C SER A 178 -36.91 4.94 -11.20
N GLY A 179 -36.06 5.04 -10.17
CA GLY A 179 -35.35 6.26 -9.79
C GLY A 179 -36.20 7.25 -8.98
N THR A 180 -37.39 6.82 -8.53
CA THR A 180 -38.34 7.67 -7.78
C THR A 180 -38.39 7.28 -6.30
N LEU A 181 -38.78 8.24 -5.45
CA LEU A 181 -39.07 8.00 -4.04
C LEU A 181 -40.57 7.74 -3.83
N THR A 182 -40.90 6.83 -2.90
CA THR A 182 -42.26 6.57 -2.44
C THR A 182 -42.31 6.48 -0.90
N ASN A 183 -43.51 6.50 -0.32
CA ASN A 183 -43.69 6.33 1.11
C ASN A 183 -43.50 4.86 1.53
N PHE A 184 -42.74 4.67 2.60
CA PHE A 184 -42.50 3.41 3.27
C PHE A 184 -43.07 3.47 4.69
N ASN A 185 -44.08 2.63 4.94
CA ASN A 185 -44.84 2.67 6.20
C ASN A 185 -44.44 1.56 7.18
N SER A 186 -43.51 0.68 6.82
CA SER A 186 -42.99 -0.34 7.74
C SER A 186 -41.93 0.28 8.67
N TYR A 187 -41.78 -0.30 9.86
CA TYR A 187 -40.77 0.09 10.86
C TYR A 187 -40.82 1.56 11.33
N LEU A 188 -41.93 2.28 11.12
CA LEU A 188 -42.10 3.68 11.57
C LEU A 188 -41.94 3.86 13.09
N ALA A 189 -42.30 2.83 13.86
CA ALA A 189 -42.18 2.82 15.32
C ALA A 189 -40.79 2.38 15.82
N ASN A 190 -39.91 1.89 14.93
CA ASN A 190 -38.60 1.39 15.32
C ASN A 190 -37.68 2.60 15.64
N PRO A 191 -37.17 2.74 16.88
CA PRO A 191 -36.30 3.86 17.22
C PRO A 191 -35.01 3.91 16.39
N ALA A 192 -34.54 2.76 15.88
CA ALA A 192 -33.33 2.66 15.06
C ALA A 192 -33.45 3.40 13.71
N THR A 193 -34.68 3.66 13.24
CA THR A 193 -34.96 4.37 11.97
C THR A 193 -35.16 5.89 12.19
N LYS A 194 -35.09 6.30 13.46
CA LYS A 194 -34.94 7.64 14.04
C LYS A 194 -33.76 8.44 13.50
N ILE A 195 -33.87 9.63 12.90
CA ILE A 195 -32.67 10.47 12.73
C ILE A 195 -32.10 10.82 14.11
N ALA A 196 -30.85 10.44 14.36
CA ALA A 196 -30.16 10.68 15.63
C ALA A 196 -29.14 11.83 15.56
N TYR A 197 -28.57 12.05 14.38
CA TYR A 197 -27.57 13.09 14.14
C TYR A 197 -27.79 13.70 12.76
N VAL A 198 -27.43 14.97 12.57
CA VAL A 198 -27.47 15.66 11.28
C VAL A 198 -26.08 16.19 10.99
N ASP A 199 -25.54 15.80 9.84
CA ASP A 199 -24.21 16.20 9.39
C ASP A 199 -24.30 16.79 8.00
N ASN A 200 -23.77 18.00 7.80
CA ASN A 200 -23.83 18.73 6.53
C ASN A 200 -25.26 18.80 5.91
N GLY A 201 -26.29 18.83 6.76
CA GLY A 201 -27.70 18.88 6.33
C GLY A 201 -28.29 17.52 5.93
N LEU A 202 -27.59 16.41 6.19
CA LEU A 202 -28.07 15.05 5.95
C LEU A 202 -28.27 14.30 7.27
N GLY A 203 -29.46 13.73 7.45
CA GLY A 203 -29.83 12.96 8.64
C GLY A 203 -29.18 11.57 8.65
N ILE A 204 -28.58 11.21 9.78
CA ILE A 204 -28.05 9.87 10.06
C ILE A 204 -29.02 9.15 11.03
N PRO A 205 -29.64 8.03 10.63
CA PRO A 205 -30.46 7.20 11.50
C PRO A 205 -29.70 6.66 12.71
N ALA A 206 -30.41 6.45 13.82
CA ALA A 206 -29.89 5.94 15.08
C ALA A 206 -29.17 4.60 14.90
N ALA A 207 -29.69 3.70 14.05
CA ALA A 207 -29.01 2.44 13.72
C ALA A 207 -27.56 2.67 13.27
N PHE A 208 -27.35 3.61 12.34
CA PHE A 208 -26.03 3.91 11.79
C PHE A 208 -25.19 4.74 12.76
N TRP A 209 -25.81 5.71 13.44
CA TRP A 209 -25.11 6.56 14.41
C TRP A 209 -24.58 5.76 15.60
N ASP A 210 -25.38 4.86 16.16
CA ASP A 210 -24.97 3.97 17.25
C ASP A 210 -23.90 2.98 16.81
N PHE A 211 -23.96 2.51 15.55
CA PHE A 211 -22.96 1.62 14.98
C PHE A 211 -21.59 2.30 14.85
N VAL A 212 -21.52 3.50 14.28
CA VAL A 212 -20.23 4.19 14.06
C VAL A 212 -19.62 4.78 15.33
N ASN A 213 -20.42 4.99 16.39
CA ASN A 213 -19.94 5.46 17.70
C ASN A 213 -19.78 4.32 18.74
N ARG A 214 -19.88 3.06 18.30
CA ARG A 214 -19.87 1.92 19.22
C ARG A 214 -18.52 1.74 19.92
N LEU A 215 -18.59 1.52 21.22
CA LEU A 215 -17.47 1.04 22.02
C LEU A 215 -17.44 -0.51 22.05
N GLY A 216 -16.25 -1.09 22.16
CA GLY A 216 -16.09 -2.52 22.38
C GLY A 216 -14.62 -2.97 22.31
N PRO A 217 -14.38 -4.29 22.29
CA PRO A 217 -13.03 -4.83 22.25
C PRO A 217 -12.29 -4.42 20.97
N VAL A 218 -11.12 -3.81 21.16
CA VAL A 218 -10.13 -3.41 20.16
C VAL A 218 -8.76 -3.98 20.53
N TYR A 219 -7.82 -4.03 19.59
CA TYR A 219 -6.46 -4.50 19.84
C TYR A 219 -5.42 -3.40 19.62
N GLN A 220 -4.60 -3.11 20.61
CA GLN A 220 -3.57 -2.09 20.50
C GLN A 220 -2.35 -2.47 21.33
N GLN A 221 -1.15 -2.28 20.78
CA GLN A 221 0.12 -2.50 21.48
C GLN A 221 0.24 -3.89 22.13
N GLY A 222 -0.19 -4.95 21.44
CA GLY A 222 -0.08 -6.31 21.94
C GLY A 222 -1.17 -6.73 22.95
N ARG A 223 -2.21 -5.91 23.17
CA ARG A 223 -3.25 -6.17 24.18
C ARG A 223 -4.64 -5.88 23.63
N TYR A 224 -5.63 -6.61 24.16
CA TYR A 224 -7.03 -6.31 23.97
C TYR A 224 -7.51 -5.33 25.05
N THR A 225 -8.24 -4.29 24.63
CA THR A 225 -8.86 -3.30 25.53
C THR A 225 -10.23 -2.92 24.99
N ASP A 226 -11.12 -2.42 25.83
CA ASP A 226 -12.35 -1.77 25.35
C ASP A 226 -12.05 -0.32 24.96
N GLY A 227 -12.64 0.14 23.86
CA GLY A 227 -12.48 1.49 23.35
C GLY A 227 -13.41 1.80 22.19
N LEU A 228 -13.29 3.00 21.63
CA LEU A 228 -13.98 3.34 20.39
C LEU A 228 -13.45 2.46 19.26
N ILE A 229 -14.34 1.70 18.61
CA ILE A 229 -13.96 0.72 17.60
C ILE A 229 -13.31 1.36 16.39
N SER A 230 -13.80 2.54 15.99
CA SER A 230 -13.20 3.34 14.92
C SER A 230 -13.69 4.78 15.03
N ASP A 231 -12.83 5.74 14.67
CA ASP A 231 -13.30 7.10 14.40
C ASP A 231 -14.20 7.08 13.15
N TRP A 232 -15.39 7.67 13.26
CA TRP A 232 -16.39 7.57 12.19
C TRP A 232 -16.01 8.39 10.95
N LEU A 233 -15.36 9.55 11.12
CA LEU A 233 -14.90 10.35 9.97
C LEU A 233 -13.79 9.62 9.20
N PHE A 234 -12.89 8.97 9.93
CA PHE A 234 -11.85 8.12 9.34
C PHE A 234 -12.45 6.91 8.61
N SER A 235 -13.40 6.20 9.21
CA SER A 235 -13.91 4.93 8.68
C SER A 235 -15.01 5.10 7.62
N THR A 236 -16.02 5.94 7.87
CA THR A 236 -17.16 6.16 6.96
C THR A 236 -17.09 7.48 6.22
N GLY A 237 -16.55 8.53 6.86
CA GLY A 237 -16.63 9.91 6.37
C GLY A 237 -18.02 10.50 6.52
N HIS A 238 -18.22 11.70 5.95
CA HIS A 238 -19.48 12.41 5.99
C HIS A 238 -20.57 11.68 5.18
N PRO A 239 -21.86 11.74 5.55
CA PRO A 239 -22.94 11.26 4.70
C PRO A 239 -22.94 12.06 3.39
N VAL A 240 -23.24 11.38 2.29
CA VAL A 240 -23.38 11.99 0.96
C VAL A 240 -24.77 11.77 0.37
N THR A 241 -25.61 11.00 1.06
CA THR A 241 -27.05 10.92 0.81
C THR A 241 -27.79 10.93 2.13
N GLU A 242 -29.08 11.27 2.08
CA GLU A 242 -30.02 10.85 3.10
C GLU A 242 -30.11 9.31 3.17
N ALA A 243 -30.69 8.79 4.25
CA ALA A 243 -31.01 7.37 4.34
C ALA A 243 -32.32 7.06 3.61
N TYR A 244 -32.40 5.89 2.96
CA TYR A 244 -33.56 5.44 2.19
C TYR A 244 -33.82 3.96 2.41
N TRP A 245 -35.10 3.58 2.39
CA TRP A 245 -35.48 2.17 2.31
C TRP A 245 -35.37 1.66 0.88
N THR A 246 -35.07 0.37 0.73
CA THR A 246 -35.16 -0.34 -0.54
C THR A 246 -35.53 -1.79 -0.30
N ARG A 247 -36.04 -2.46 -1.33
CA ARG A 247 -36.35 -3.89 -1.32
C ARG A 247 -35.29 -4.61 -2.15
N VAL A 248 -34.49 -5.44 -1.52
CA VAL A 248 -33.36 -6.14 -2.16
C VAL A 248 -33.21 -7.56 -1.64
N ARG A 249 -32.59 -8.44 -2.42
CA ARG A 249 -32.20 -9.77 -1.92
C ARG A 249 -31.00 -9.68 -1.00
N VAL A 250 -31.06 -10.39 0.11
CA VAL A 250 -29.96 -10.59 1.06
C VAL A 250 -29.93 -12.07 1.42
N GLY A 251 -28.88 -12.77 1.01
CA GLY A 251 -28.78 -14.23 1.14
C GLY A 251 -29.86 -14.96 0.33
N GLY A 252 -30.21 -14.43 -0.85
CA GLY A 252 -31.25 -14.96 -1.74
C GLY A 252 -32.68 -14.65 -1.31
N VAL A 253 -32.89 -13.94 -0.19
CA VAL A 253 -34.22 -13.61 0.34
C VAL A 253 -34.49 -12.12 0.21
N GLU A 254 -35.64 -11.77 -0.35
CA GLU A 254 -36.12 -10.38 -0.44
C GLU A 254 -36.37 -9.78 0.95
N LYS A 255 -35.66 -8.70 1.28
CA LYS A 255 -35.76 -7.99 2.55
C LYS A 255 -35.91 -6.49 2.32
N ASP A 256 -36.58 -5.83 3.27
CA ASP A 256 -36.56 -4.37 3.36
C ASP A 256 -35.25 -3.96 4.07
N VAL A 257 -34.45 -3.17 3.38
CA VAL A 257 -33.13 -2.72 3.83
C VAL A 257 -33.11 -1.20 3.84
N LEU A 258 -32.78 -0.61 4.98
CA LEU A 258 -32.45 0.81 5.08
C LEU A 258 -30.98 0.96 4.70
N PHE A 259 -30.63 1.88 3.81
CA PHE A 259 -29.23 2.14 3.47
C PHE A 259 -28.92 3.64 3.46
N GLN A 260 -27.65 3.97 3.66
CA GLN A 260 -27.14 5.32 3.52
C GLN A 260 -25.70 5.30 2.98
N ALA A 261 -25.44 6.18 2.01
CA ALA A 261 -24.11 6.39 1.47
C ALA A 261 -23.37 7.49 2.24
N PHE A 262 -22.13 7.19 2.62
CA PHE A 262 -21.13 8.10 3.17
C PHE A 262 -19.97 8.22 2.18
N GLU A 263 -19.05 9.15 2.39
CA GLU A 263 -17.92 9.37 1.49
C GLU A 263 -17.11 8.08 1.20
N ARG A 264 -16.86 7.29 2.25
CA ARG A 264 -15.94 6.14 2.24
C ARG A 264 -16.66 4.80 2.35
N ARG A 265 -17.89 4.78 2.85
CA ARG A 265 -18.66 3.56 3.16
C ARG A 265 -20.12 3.70 2.79
N LEU A 266 -20.75 2.55 2.56
CA LEU A 266 -22.20 2.44 2.48
C LEU A 266 -22.64 1.54 3.64
N LEU A 267 -23.58 2.03 4.44
CA LEU A 267 -24.13 1.27 5.57
C LEU A 267 -25.51 0.74 5.21
N THR A 268 -25.80 -0.49 5.62
CA THR A 268 -27.12 -1.10 5.50
C THR A 268 -27.63 -1.48 6.88
N PHE A 269 -28.95 -1.36 7.09
CA PHE A 269 -29.65 -1.77 8.29
C PHE A 269 -30.83 -2.67 7.92
N THR A 270 -30.83 -3.89 8.47
CA THR A 270 -31.87 -4.89 8.26
C THR A 270 -32.46 -5.30 9.61
N PRO A 271 -33.64 -4.80 10.00
CA PRO A 271 -34.23 -5.06 11.32
C PRO A 271 -34.40 -6.55 11.66
N ALA A 272 -34.62 -7.38 10.65
CA ALA A 272 -34.84 -8.81 10.80
C ALA A 272 -33.56 -9.65 11.03
N ASN A 273 -32.37 -9.06 10.91
CA ASN A 273 -31.11 -9.76 11.18
C ASN A 273 -30.86 -9.84 12.70
N ASP A 274 -29.97 -10.75 13.10
CA ASP A 274 -29.44 -10.83 14.47
C ASP A 274 -28.89 -9.47 14.92
N PRO A 275 -29.08 -9.05 16.19
CA PRO A 275 -28.67 -7.72 16.67
C PRO A 275 -27.21 -7.34 16.40
N ALA A 276 -26.29 -8.32 16.40
CA ALA A 276 -24.87 -8.10 16.10
C ALA A 276 -24.59 -7.79 14.62
N TYR A 277 -25.54 -8.09 13.73
CA TYR A 277 -25.45 -8.01 12.26
C TYR A 277 -26.63 -7.24 11.65
N GLN A 278 -27.35 -6.46 12.47
CA GLN A 278 -28.41 -5.59 11.97
C GLN A 278 -27.85 -4.46 11.13
N VAL A 279 -26.65 -3.95 11.47
CA VAL A 279 -25.92 -2.98 10.66
C VAL A 279 -24.67 -3.63 10.08
N GLU A 280 -24.46 -3.44 8.78
CA GLU A 280 -23.30 -3.95 8.07
C GLU A 280 -22.73 -2.88 7.13
N MET A 281 -21.41 -2.89 6.96
CA MET A 281 -20.77 -2.14 5.89
C MET A 281 -20.90 -2.93 4.58
N GLY A 282 -21.27 -2.25 3.50
CA GLY A 282 -21.22 -2.82 2.15
C GLY A 282 -19.79 -3.24 1.78
N ASN A 283 -19.65 -4.16 0.83
CA ASN A 283 -18.36 -4.61 0.31
C ASN A 283 -17.75 -3.58 -0.65
N VAL A 284 -17.68 -2.32 -0.22
CA VAL A 284 -17.28 -1.17 -1.03
C VAL A 284 -15.88 -1.32 -1.60
N GLY A 285 -14.95 -1.96 -0.88
CA GLY A 285 -13.60 -2.20 -1.38
C GLY A 285 -13.59 -3.17 -2.56
N LEU A 286 -14.32 -4.29 -2.47
CA LEU A 286 -14.53 -5.21 -3.58
C LEU A 286 -15.24 -4.52 -4.77
N HIS A 287 -16.30 -3.75 -4.50
CA HIS A 287 -17.04 -3.04 -5.55
C HIS A 287 -16.15 -2.02 -6.26
N TYR A 288 -15.29 -1.34 -5.52
CA TYR A 288 -14.37 -0.36 -6.08
C TYR A 288 -13.26 -1.02 -6.90
N VAL A 289 -12.75 -2.20 -6.51
CA VAL A 289 -11.87 -3.00 -7.36
C VAL A 289 -12.55 -3.36 -8.67
N GLN A 290 -13.81 -3.77 -8.62
CA GLN A 290 -14.60 -4.06 -9.82
C GLN A 290 -14.74 -2.83 -10.73
N TRP A 291 -15.07 -1.67 -10.15
CA TRP A 291 -15.26 -0.43 -10.90
C TRP A 291 -13.95 0.15 -11.45
N ARG A 292 -12.88 0.13 -10.66
CA ARG A 292 -11.59 0.72 -11.01
C ARG A 292 -10.83 -0.16 -12.00
N TYR A 293 -10.81 -1.47 -11.75
CA TYR A 293 -9.92 -2.42 -12.44
C TYR A 293 -10.64 -3.57 -13.16
N GLY A 294 -11.98 -3.54 -13.28
CA GLY A 294 -12.72 -4.60 -13.94
C GLY A 294 -12.78 -5.91 -13.15
N GLY A 295 -12.56 -5.84 -11.83
CA GLY A 295 -12.67 -6.98 -10.91
C GLY A 295 -11.36 -7.75 -10.73
N GLN A 296 -10.35 -7.40 -11.52
CA GLN A 296 -9.00 -7.91 -11.38
C GLN A 296 -8.18 -6.81 -10.74
N LEU A 297 -7.82 -6.97 -9.45
CA LEU A 297 -6.74 -6.17 -8.90
C LEU A 297 -5.55 -6.29 -9.86
N PRO A 298 -4.89 -5.17 -10.22
CA PRO A 298 -3.76 -5.26 -11.10
C PRO A 298 -2.80 -6.29 -10.51
N SER A 299 -2.40 -7.26 -11.33
CA SER A 299 -1.43 -8.27 -10.91
C SER A 299 -0.08 -7.57 -10.81
N PHE A 300 0.12 -6.85 -9.72
CA PHE A 300 1.43 -6.42 -9.31
C PHE A 300 2.04 -7.61 -8.59
N THR A 301 2.66 -8.49 -9.37
CA THR A 301 3.72 -9.41 -8.93
C THR A 301 4.96 -8.66 -8.43
N SER A 302 4.76 -7.44 -7.95
CA SER A 302 5.78 -6.43 -7.82
C SER A 302 5.40 -5.47 -6.69
N PRO A 303 5.51 -5.94 -5.42
CA PRO A 303 5.49 -5.11 -4.22
C PRO A 303 6.56 -4.00 -4.29
N LEU A 304 6.81 -3.24 -3.21
CA LEU A 304 8.02 -2.39 -3.06
C LEU A 304 9.33 -3.10 -3.53
N GLU A 305 9.36 -4.43 -3.48
CA GLU A 305 10.41 -5.30 -4.04
C GLU A 305 10.66 -5.14 -5.55
N SER A 306 9.69 -4.64 -6.31
CA SER A 306 9.79 -4.40 -7.76
C SER A 306 10.65 -3.22 -8.14
N LEU A 307 10.87 -2.29 -7.21
CA LEU A 307 11.96 -1.32 -7.32
C LEU A 307 13.31 -2.03 -7.54
N PHE A 308 13.39 -3.32 -7.18
CA PHE A 308 14.62 -4.10 -7.12
C PHE A 308 14.62 -5.39 -7.94
N SER A 309 13.57 -5.75 -8.70
CA SER A 309 13.46 -7.09 -9.30
C SER A 309 13.29 -7.15 -10.83
N ASN A 310 13.42 -6.02 -11.56
CA ASN A 310 13.49 -6.05 -13.03
C ASN A 310 14.85 -6.58 -13.54
N ASN A 311 15.00 -7.91 -13.55
CA ASN A 311 16.19 -8.66 -13.94
C ASN A 311 16.66 -8.48 -15.41
N LEU A 312 15.95 -7.71 -16.24
CA LEU A 312 16.32 -7.45 -17.63
C LEU A 312 16.92 -6.05 -17.87
N SER A 313 17.02 -5.19 -16.85
CA SER A 313 17.50 -3.82 -17.01
C SER A 313 18.16 -3.18 -15.79
N GLN A 314 18.46 -3.93 -14.73
CA GLN A 314 19.18 -3.33 -13.60
C GLN A 314 20.58 -2.85 -13.99
N PRO A 315 20.98 -1.63 -13.56
CA PRO A 315 22.32 -1.14 -13.75
C PRO A 315 23.37 -2.16 -13.30
N GLN A 316 24.44 -2.27 -14.07
CA GLN A 316 25.47 -3.28 -13.86
C GLN A 316 26.74 -2.63 -13.34
N TRP A 317 27.44 -3.30 -12.42
CA TRP A 317 28.72 -2.83 -11.92
C TRP A 317 29.84 -3.11 -12.93
N TYR A 318 30.73 -2.14 -13.10
CA TYR A 318 31.96 -2.25 -13.88
C TYR A 318 33.14 -1.75 -13.07
N THR A 319 34.30 -2.36 -13.29
CA THR A 319 35.58 -1.92 -12.75
C THR A 319 36.45 -1.34 -13.86
N SER A 320 37.10 -0.22 -13.58
CA SER A 320 38.05 0.41 -14.51
C SER A 320 39.39 -0.31 -14.49
N SER A 321 39.95 -0.62 -15.66
CA SER A 321 41.31 -1.19 -15.76
C SER A 321 42.40 -0.13 -15.90
N GLU A 322 42.03 1.10 -16.23
CA GLU A 322 42.93 2.19 -16.57
C GLU A 322 42.40 3.52 -16.00
N VAL A 323 43.18 4.59 -16.17
CA VAL A 323 42.69 5.94 -15.90
C VAL A 323 41.73 6.37 -17.01
N LEU A 324 40.50 6.75 -16.66
CA LEU A 324 39.45 7.11 -17.63
C LEU A 324 38.79 8.44 -17.31
N ASN A 325 38.74 9.31 -18.31
CA ASN A 325 38.04 10.58 -18.20
C ASN A 325 36.51 10.38 -18.17
N ILE A 326 35.86 11.08 -17.24
CA ILE A 326 34.42 11.23 -17.19
C ILE A 326 34.03 12.47 -17.99
N ARG A 327 32.96 12.37 -18.77
CA ARG A 327 32.52 13.39 -19.74
C ARG A 327 31.06 13.72 -19.55
N THR A 328 30.65 14.97 -19.79
CA THR A 328 29.24 15.40 -19.74
C THR A 328 28.45 15.05 -21.00
N GLY A 329 29.00 14.20 -21.86
CA GLY A 329 28.39 13.70 -23.10
C GLY A 329 29.20 12.53 -23.66
N PRO A 330 28.62 11.71 -24.56
CA PRO A 330 29.27 10.52 -25.12
C PRO A 330 30.27 10.88 -26.24
N THR A 331 31.17 11.81 -25.96
CA THR A 331 32.25 12.25 -26.86
C THR A 331 33.43 12.77 -26.05
N SER A 332 34.65 12.54 -26.54
CA SER A 332 35.88 13.08 -25.98
C SER A 332 35.92 14.62 -25.96
N LYS A 333 35.16 15.28 -26.85
CA LYS A 333 35.03 16.74 -26.91
C LYS A 333 34.09 17.31 -25.85
N ALA A 334 33.25 16.49 -25.23
CA ALA A 334 32.39 16.96 -24.15
C ALA A 334 33.26 17.40 -22.95
N PRO A 335 32.85 18.46 -22.23
CA PRO A 335 33.53 18.88 -21.02
C PRO A 335 33.67 17.75 -20.00
N GLN A 336 34.71 17.81 -19.18
CA GLN A 336 34.72 17.08 -17.91
C GLN A 336 33.72 17.72 -16.96
N PRO A 337 33.16 16.97 -16.00
CA PRO A 337 32.30 17.57 -14.99
C PRO A 337 33.05 18.60 -14.15
N GLU A 338 32.30 19.58 -13.62
CA GLU A 338 32.83 20.63 -12.75
C GLU A 338 33.40 20.00 -11.47
N ASN A 339 34.64 20.33 -11.13
CA ASN A 339 35.24 19.92 -9.86
C ASN A 339 35.58 21.18 -9.06
N SER A 340 34.67 21.56 -8.18
CA SER A 340 34.81 22.69 -7.27
C SER A 340 34.70 22.22 -5.82
N ASN A 341 35.10 23.07 -4.86
CA ASN A 341 35.05 22.73 -3.44
C ASN A 341 33.65 22.28 -2.99
N ASN A 342 32.60 22.87 -3.56
CA ASN A 342 31.21 22.55 -3.20
C ASN A 342 30.58 21.50 -4.12
N LYS A 343 31.07 21.34 -5.36
CA LYS A 343 30.61 20.31 -6.30
C LYS A 343 31.81 19.51 -6.80
N PRO A 344 32.38 18.63 -5.97
CA PRO A 344 33.63 17.96 -6.29
C PRO A 344 33.40 16.75 -7.21
N TYR A 345 32.81 16.92 -8.40
CA TYR A 345 32.55 15.79 -9.28
C TYR A 345 33.82 15.04 -9.63
N LEU A 346 33.73 13.71 -9.62
CA LEU A 346 34.81 12.85 -10.08
C LEU A 346 35.08 13.11 -11.57
N GLN A 347 36.29 13.56 -11.89
CA GLN A 347 36.69 13.85 -13.27
C GLN A 347 37.32 12.67 -13.97
N GLN A 348 37.90 11.74 -13.20
CA GLN A 348 38.58 10.56 -13.72
C GLN A 348 38.35 9.34 -12.82
N LEU A 349 38.14 8.19 -13.44
CA LEU A 349 38.26 6.90 -12.78
C LEU A 349 39.73 6.48 -12.72
N GLN A 350 40.12 5.83 -11.64
CA GLN A 350 41.41 5.18 -11.47
C GLN A 350 41.30 3.67 -11.71
N PRO A 351 42.40 2.98 -12.03
CA PRO A 351 42.41 1.52 -12.06
C PRO A 351 41.86 0.94 -10.75
N GLY A 352 40.94 -0.02 -10.87
CA GLY A 352 40.24 -0.64 -9.76
C GLY A 352 38.97 0.07 -9.30
N ASP A 353 38.66 1.28 -9.76
CA ASP A 353 37.43 1.98 -9.38
C ASP A 353 36.17 1.27 -9.89
N ASN A 354 35.12 1.29 -9.08
CA ASN A 354 33.83 0.68 -9.40
C ASN A 354 32.79 1.74 -9.74
N VAL A 355 32.10 1.54 -10.86
CA VAL A 355 30.97 2.38 -11.29
C VAL A 355 29.75 1.53 -11.61
N LEU A 356 28.57 2.06 -11.27
CA LEU A 356 27.30 1.49 -11.68
C LEU A 356 26.90 2.09 -13.04
N VAL A 357 26.82 1.24 -14.05
CA VAL A 357 26.46 1.63 -15.42
C VAL A 357 24.96 1.55 -15.57
N LEU A 358 24.34 2.71 -15.80
CA LEU A 358 22.90 2.86 -15.96
C LEU A 358 22.43 2.38 -17.34
N ARG A 359 23.18 2.73 -18.38
CA ARG A 359 22.94 2.29 -19.76
C ARG A 359 24.16 2.48 -20.66
N ALA A 360 24.20 1.70 -21.73
CA ALA A 360 25.11 1.94 -22.85
C ALA A 360 24.45 2.85 -23.89
N VAL A 361 25.21 3.78 -24.45
CA VAL A 361 24.78 4.71 -25.50
C VAL A 361 25.81 4.74 -26.62
N ALA A 362 25.36 5.01 -27.84
CA ALA A 362 26.25 5.28 -28.96
C ALA A 362 26.83 6.70 -28.82
N GLY A 363 28.09 6.87 -29.20
CA GLY A 363 28.81 8.12 -29.15
C GLY A 363 29.99 8.17 -30.10
N GLU A 364 30.95 9.05 -29.82
CA GLU A 364 32.18 9.14 -30.59
C GLU A 364 32.98 7.82 -30.50
N GLU A 365 33.45 7.36 -31.66
CA GLU A 365 34.33 6.20 -31.77
C GLU A 365 35.78 6.63 -31.54
N LEU A 366 36.35 6.24 -30.39
CA LEU A 366 37.74 6.54 -30.03
C LEU A 366 38.70 5.39 -30.34
N ILE A 367 38.16 4.18 -30.43
CA ILE A 367 38.85 2.96 -30.83
C ILE A 367 38.03 2.32 -31.94
N ASP A 368 38.71 1.92 -33.01
CA ASP A 368 38.11 1.28 -34.18
C ASP A 368 37.23 0.09 -33.77
N GLY A 369 36.00 0.09 -34.26
CA GLY A 369 34.96 -0.89 -33.94
C GLY A 369 34.22 -0.66 -32.61
N ASN A 370 34.48 0.42 -31.87
CA ASN A 370 33.80 0.70 -30.60
C ASN A 370 33.29 2.14 -30.48
N ASN A 371 32.00 2.34 -30.69
CA ASN A 371 31.31 3.62 -30.47
C ASN A 371 30.53 3.67 -29.14
N THR A 372 30.79 2.75 -28.21
CA THR A 372 29.98 2.61 -26.99
C THR A 372 30.51 3.45 -25.84
N TRP A 373 29.64 4.28 -25.28
CA TRP A 373 29.83 5.03 -24.04
C TRP A 373 28.85 4.53 -22.98
N LEU A 374 29.26 4.56 -21.72
CA LEU A 374 28.47 4.08 -20.60
C LEU A 374 28.05 5.27 -19.73
N GLN A 375 26.75 5.44 -19.53
CA GLN A 375 26.23 6.45 -18.62
C GLN A 375 26.30 5.96 -17.18
N ILE A 376 26.91 6.74 -16.30
CA ILE A 376 27.14 6.41 -14.88
C ILE A 376 26.44 7.36 -13.92
N TYR A 377 25.94 8.51 -14.40
CA TYR A 377 25.13 9.44 -13.63
C TYR A 377 24.20 10.25 -14.56
N GLU A 378 23.02 10.69 -14.08
CA GLU A 378 21.99 11.32 -14.93
C GLU A 378 21.86 12.84 -14.75
N LYS A 379 22.40 13.39 -13.67
CA LYS A 379 22.15 14.80 -13.34
C LYS A 379 23.37 15.42 -12.63
N PRO A 380 24.32 16.00 -13.37
CA PRO A 380 24.34 16.05 -14.84
C PRO A 380 24.59 14.67 -15.46
N ASP A 381 24.28 14.51 -16.74
CA ASP A 381 24.62 13.29 -17.45
C ASP A 381 26.14 13.11 -17.46
N LEU A 382 26.64 12.02 -16.90
CA LEU A 382 28.05 11.66 -16.88
C LEU A 382 28.28 10.34 -17.61
N PHE A 383 29.25 10.35 -18.52
CA PHE A 383 29.59 9.26 -19.39
C PHE A 383 31.07 8.91 -19.28
N VAL A 384 31.37 7.63 -19.49
CA VAL A 384 32.73 7.10 -19.58
C VAL A 384 32.80 6.18 -20.80
N TYR A 385 33.93 6.22 -21.51
CA TYR A 385 34.11 5.38 -22.68
C TYR A 385 34.26 3.90 -22.28
N SER A 386 33.60 3.00 -23.00
CA SER A 386 33.46 1.60 -22.58
C SER A 386 34.77 0.79 -22.62
N ALA A 387 35.76 1.19 -23.43
CA ALA A 387 36.88 0.34 -23.83
C ALA A 387 37.77 -0.20 -22.68
N TYR A 388 37.69 0.40 -21.50
CA TYR A 388 38.54 0.06 -20.37
C TYR A 388 37.74 -0.26 -19.10
N LEU A 389 36.44 -0.48 -19.27
CA LEU A 389 35.56 -0.97 -18.23
C LEU A 389 35.34 -2.47 -18.44
N ARG A 390 35.36 -3.20 -17.34
CA ARG A 390 35.07 -4.64 -17.33
C ARG A 390 33.91 -4.86 -16.38
N LYS A 391 32.94 -5.64 -16.82
CA LYS A 391 31.78 -5.99 -15.99
C LYS A 391 32.28 -6.73 -14.76
N THR A 392 31.78 -6.33 -13.59
CA THR A 392 32.20 -6.85 -12.30
C THR A 392 31.06 -7.59 -11.64
N THR A 393 31.37 -8.78 -11.14
CA THR A 393 30.44 -9.57 -10.34
C THR A 393 30.58 -9.16 -8.88
N MET A 394 29.50 -8.66 -8.28
CA MET A 394 29.47 -8.39 -6.85
C MET A 394 29.59 -9.71 -6.08
N SER A 395 30.42 -9.72 -5.03
CA SER A 395 30.50 -10.82 -4.07
C SER A 395 29.14 -11.12 -3.43
N GLU A 396 29.03 -12.28 -2.78
CA GLU A 396 27.86 -12.58 -1.96
C GLU A 396 27.71 -11.55 -0.82
N TYR A 397 26.47 -11.20 -0.53
CA TYR A 397 26.18 -10.32 0.59
C TYR A 397 26.42 -11.10 1.89
N PRO A 398 27.20 -10.57 2.86
CA PRO A 398 27.45 -11.28 4.11
C PRO A 398 26.15 -11.49 4.90
N ALA A 399 26.03 -12.63 5.58
CA ALA A 399 24.86 -12.90 6.42
C ALA A 399 24.71 -11.82 7.50
N PRO A 400 23.57 -11.10 7.55
CA PRO A 400 23.34 -10.09 8.57
C PRO A 400 23.18 -10.75 9.95
N PRO A 401 23.54 -10.06 11.04
CA PRO A 401 23.48 -10.62 12.39
C PRO A 401 22.05 -10.86 12.90
N ARG A 402 21.06 -10.25 12.25
CA ARG A 402 19.65 -10.24 12.63
C ARG A 402 18.77 -10.22 11.38
N THR A 403 17.51 -10.59 11.57
CA THR A 403 16.46 -10.50 10.55
C THR A 403 15.33 -9.64 11.09
N HIS A 404 14.71 -8.84 10.23
CA HIS A 404 13.62 -7.94 10.60
C HIS A 404 12.38 -8.23 9.73
N PRO A 405 11.15 -8.07 10.26
CA PRO A 405 9.95 -8.27 9.47
C PRO A 405 9.78 -7.20 8.38
N GLY A 406 9.12 -7.55 7.28
CA GLY A 406 8.87 -6.62 6.17
C GLY A 406 10.15 -6.17 5.48
N LEU A 407 10.14 -4.99 4.86
CA LEU A 407 11.31 -4.43 4.19
C LEU A 407 12.27 -3.76 5.15
N TRP A 408 13.56 -4.07 4.99
CA TRP A 408 14.63 -3.46 5.75
C TRP A 408 15.93 -3.38 4.96
N VAL A 409 16.79 -2.45 5.37
CA VAL A 409 18.10 -2.20 4.77
C VAL A 409 19.18 -2.74 5.69
N SER A 410 20.13 -3.45 5.11
CA SER A 410 21.30 -3.97 5.79
C SER A 410 22.57 -3.34 5.22
N VAL A 411 23.48 -2.87 6.07
CA VAL A 411 24.75 -2.28 5.66
C VAL A 411 25.91 -3.02 6.33
N SER A 412 26.76 -3.64 5.52
CA SER A 412 27.99 -4.26 6.00
C SER A 412 29.16 -3.30 5.85
N THR A 413 29.64 -2.78 6.97
CA THR A 413 30.85 -1.94 7.03
C THR A 413 32.12 -2.76 6.73
N GLY A 414 32.12 -4.06 7.04
CA GLY A 414 33.27 -4.93 6.75
C GLY A 414 33.42 -5.27 5.27
N LYS A 415 32.30 -5.42 4.54
CA LYS A 415 32.29 -5.76 3.11
C LYS A 415 32.05 -4.57 2.18
N GLN A 416 31.74 -3.39 2.71
CA GLN A 416 31.41 -2.20 1.90
C GLN A 416 30.22 -2.49 0.95
N MET A 417 29.19 -3.15 1.50
CA MET A 417 27.99 -3.54 0.76
C MET A 417 26.72 -3.09 1.49
N MET A 418 25.68 -2.83 0.72
CA MET A 418 24.33 -2.59 1.20
C MET A 418 23.36 -3.57 0.54
N ALA A 419 22.36 -4.01 1.28
CA ALA A 419 21.31 -4.87 0.78
C ALA A 419 19.94 -4.41 1.27
N VAL A 420 18.91 -4.76 0.50
CA VAL A 420 17.52 -4.65 0.91
C VAL A 420 16.95 -6.05 1.02
N PHE A 421 16.26 -6.30 2.12
CA PHE A 421 15.64 -7.58 2.44
C PHE A 421 14.14 -7.42 2.64
N TYR A 422 13.37 -8.47 2.35
CA TYR A 422 12.01 -8.65 2.83
C TYR A 422 12.00 -9.85 3.77
N GLY A 423 11.86 -9.63 5.08
CA GLY A 423 12.07 -10.72 6.05
C GLY A 423 13.50 -11.25 5.92
N ASP A 424 13.65 -12.53 5.60
CA ASP A 424 14.92 -13.22 5.36
C ASP A 424 15.37 -13.20 3.88
N GLN A 425 14.48 -12.83 2.96
CA GLN A 425 14.76 -12.85 1.54
C GLN A 425 15.60 -11.64 1.12
N LEU A 426 16.78 -11.89 0.56
CA LEU A 426 17.57 -10.85 -0.11
C LEU A 426 16.86 -10.41 -1.39
N ILE A 427 16.48 -9.14 -1.46
CA ILE A 427 15.76 -8.54 -2.59
C ILE A 427 16.71 -7.76 -3.50
N TYR A 428 17.68 -7.07 -2.91
CA TYR A 428 18.64 -6.25 -3.62
C TYR A 428 19.99 -6.24 -2.92
N LYS A 429 21.08 -6.11 -3.68
CA LYS A 429 22.41 -5.80 -3.12
C LYS A 429 23.16 -4.85 -4.03
N THR A 430 23.97 -3.99 -3.42
CA THR A 430 24.85 -3.05 -4.12
C THR A 430 26.14 -2.80 -3.32
N LEU A 431 27.08 -2.11 -3.94
CA LEU A 431 28.32 -1.66 -3.32
C LEU A 431 28.15 -0.26 -2.74
N VAL A 432 28.77 -0.01 -1.60
CA VAL A 432 28.76 1.31 -0.91
C VAL A 432 30.16 1.67 -0.44
N ALA A 433 30.34 2.90 0.04
CA ALA A 433 31.54 3.33 0.75
C ALA A 433 31.11 3.94 2.10
N THR A 434 31.46 3.30 3.21
CA THR A 434 31.05 3.76 4.56
C THR A 434 32.03 4.79 5.13
N GLY A 435 31.82 5.15 6.39
CA GLY A 435 32.66 6.05 7.16
C GLY A 435 34.06 5.51 7.45
N ARG A 436 35.05 6.39 7.37
CA ARG A 436 36.47 6.05 7.51
C ARG A 436 36.83 5.71 8.95
N PRO A 437 37.37 4.51 9.23
CA PRO A 437 37.84 4.20 10.57
C PRO A 437 39.06 5.07 10.90
N GLY A 438 39.13 5.50 12.15
CA GLY A 438 40.24 6.31 12.65
C GLY A 438 40.44 6.14 14.15
N VAL A 439 41.07 7.14 14.77
CA VAL A 439 41.31 7.17 16.23
C VAL A 439 40.96 8.56 16.74
N GLY A 440 40.26 8.62 17.88
CA GLY A 440 39.84 9.87 18.50
C GLY A 440 38.96 10.70 17.57
N ASP A 441 39.23 12.01 17.49
CA ASP A 441 38.43 12.97 16.69
C ASP A 441 38.52 12.79 15.17
N LYS A 442 39.36 11.84 14.70
CA LYS A 442 39.47 11.47 13.28
C LYS A 442 38.82 10.13 12.97
N ASP A 443 38.12 9.52 13.94
CA ASP A 443 37.31 8.34 13.67
C ASP A 443 35.95 8.76 13.10
N TYR A 444 35.77 8.44 11.83
CA TYR A 444 34.53 8.71 11.11
C TYR A 444 33.77 7.42 10.80
N SER A 445 34.00 6.35 11.57
CA SER A 445 33.33 5.07 11.39
C SER A 445 31.81 5.25 11.33
N THR A 446 31.17 4.60 10.36
CA THR A 446 29.70 4.49 10.36
C THR A 446 29.27 3.73 11.61
N VAL A 447 28.36 4.31 12.38
CA VAL A 447 27.86 3.71 13.61
C VAL A 447 27.15 2.38 13.33
N LYS A 448 27.46 1.36 14.13
CA LYS A 448 26.83 0.03 14.05
C LYS A 448 25.64 -0.04 15.00
N GLY A 449 24.58 -0.73 14.59
CA GLY A 449 23.35 -0.83 15.38
C GLY A 449 22.11 -1.08 14.52
N VAL A 450 20.96 -1.17 15.19
CA VAL A 450 19.65 -1.19 14.53
C VAL A 450 19.04 0.19 14.66
N PHE A 451 18.69 0.77 13.53
CA PHE A 451 18.13 2.10 13.44
C PHE A 451 16.87 2.10 12.59
N SER A 452 16.23 3.26 12.48
CA SER A 452 15.06 3.45 11.63
C SER A 452 15.27 4.66 10.73
N ALA A 453 14.98 4.50 9.44
CA ALA A 453 15.00 5.61 8.50
C ALA A 453 14.08 6.75 8.99
N LEU A 454 14.65 7.95 9.16
CA LEU A 454 13.94 9.12 9.65
C LEU A 454 12.90 9.57 8.60
N GLY A 455 11.66 9.74 9.04
CA GLY A 455 10.55 10.18 8.19
C GLY A 455 10.40 11.70 8.09
N ASN A 456 10.76 12.42 9.15
CA ASN A 456 10.50 13.86 9.28
C ASN A 456 11.48 14.76 8.50
N TYR A 457 12.66 14.26 8.12
CA TYR A 457 13.63 15.00 7.32
C TYR A 457 14.35 14.08 6.33
N ARG A 458 13.94 14.14 5.06
CA ARG A 458 14.40 13.23 4.00
C ARG A 458 14.54 13.93 2.64
N PRO A 459 15.51 14.85 2.49
CA PRO A 459 15.61 15.68 1.29
C PRO A 459 15.99 14.88 0.05
N GLU A 460 15.40 15.22 -1.09
CA GLU A 460 15.81 14.71 -2.40
C GLU A 460 17.18 15.26 -2.80
N SER A 461 17.49 16.50 -2.40
CA SER A 461 18.79 17.15 -2.55
C SER A 461 19.02 18.11 -1.39
N GLN A 462 20.24 18.17 -0.85
CA GLN A 462 20.65 19.14 0.15
C GLN A 462 22.15 19.45 0.07
N THR A 463 22.56 20.59 0.64
CA THR A 463 23.98 20.82 0.97
C THR A 463 24.30 20.17 2.31
N MET A 464 25.33 19.32 2.37
CA MET A 464 25.84 18.76 3.62
C MET A 464 27.16 19.41 4.00
N GLN A 465 27.24 19.87 5.25
CA GLN A 465 28.42 20.51 5.81
C GLN A 465 28.78 19.85 7.13
N GLY A 466 30.07 19.75 7.43
CA GLY A 466 30.55 19.10 8.65
C GLY A 466 32.05 19.26 8.84
N GLY A 467 32.57 18.66 9.91
CA GLY A 467 33.97 18.77 10.30
C GLY A 467 34.33 20.15 10.88
N SER A 468 35.62 20.36 11.14
CA SER A 468 36.13 21.60 11.76
C SER A 468 37.16 22.27 10.86
N ARG A 469 36.98 23.58 10.66
CA ARG A 469 37.93 24.44 9.93
C ARG A 469 39.28 24.52 10.64
N ALA A 470 39.31 24.30 11.96
CA ALA A 470 40.53 24.31 12.74
C ALA A 470 41.34 23.01 12.60
N SER A 471 40.72 21.92 12.13
CA SER A 471 41.37 20.60 11.99
C SER A 471 41.48 20.11 10.55
N ASP A 472 41.29 21.01 9.56
CA ASP A 472 41.31 20.69 8.12
C ASP A 472 40.37 19.53 7.72
N SER A 473 39.30 19.31 8.50
CA SER A 473 38.28 18.29 8.23
C SER A 473 36.97 18.88 7.73
N TYR A 474 36.93 20.20 7.58
CA TYR A 474 35.73 20.91 7.12
C TYR A 474 35.37 20.54 5.69
N TYR A 475 34.10 20.22 5.47
CA TYR A 475 33.52 20.06 4.13
C TYR A 475 32.19 20.80 4.01
N SER A 476 31.84 21.14 2.78
CA SER A 476 30.54 21.69 2.41
C SER A 476 30.24 21.28 0.98
N ILE A 477 29.44 20.22 0.80
CA ILE A 477 29.15 19.64 -0.51
C ILE A 477 27.69 19.91 -0.84
N ASP A 478 27.45 20.51 -2.00
CA ASP A 478 26.14 20.84 -2.54
C ASP A 478 25.52 19.64 -3.25
N ASP A 479 24.20 19.68 -3.45
CA ASP A 479 23.47 18.69 -4.25
C ASP A 479 23.69 17.22 -3.84
N ILE A 480 23.81 16.96 -2.53
CA ILE A 480 23.80 15.60 -2.00
C ILE A 480 22.39 15.05 -2.13
N ARG A 481 22.24 14.00 -2.94
CA ARG A 481 20.92 13.50 -3.33
C ARG A 481 20.44 12.29 -2.57
N TYR A 482 19.12 12.18 -2.48
CA TYR A 482 18.38 11.06 -1.91
C TYR A 482 18.85 10.73 -0.50
N VAL A 483 18.80 11.72 0.39
CA VAL A 483 19.36 11.60 1.74
C VAL A 483 18.35 10.91 2.65
N THR A 484 18.72 9.72 3.13
CA THR A 484 17.98 8.96 4.13
C THR A 484 18.78 8.93 5.43
N TYR A 485 18.47 9.85 6.34
CA TYR A 485 19.00 9.80 7.70
C TYR A 485 18.46 8.59 8.44
N PHE A 486 19.28 7.96 9.28
CA PHE A 486 18.85 6.83 10.11
C PHE A 486 19.28 6.95 11.57
N TYR A 487 20.31 7.74 11.87
CA TYR A 487 20.75 8.01 13.24
C TYR A 487 21.50 9.32 13.33
N GLN A 488 21.03 10.28 14.14
CA GLN A 488 21.65 11.62 14.24
C GLN A 488 21.95 12.22 12.85
N ASP A 489 23.22 12.51 12.54
CA ASP A 489 23.71 13.02 11.26
C ASP A 489 24.16 11.92 10.27
N TYR A 490 24.05 10.64 10.65
CA TYR A 490 24.35 9.50 9.78
C TYR A 490 23.22 9.25 8.79
N ALA A 491 23.57 9.24 7.50
CA ALA A 491 22.63 9.03 6.41
C ALA A 491 23.17 8.07 5.34
N ILE A 492 22.24 7.44 4.61
CA ILE A 492 22.50 6.82 3.30
C ILE A 492 22.19 7.89 2.26
N HIS A 493 23.13 8.20 1.37
CA HIS A 493 22.92 9.20 0.31
C HIS A 493 23.76 8.92 -0.93
N GLY A 494 23.39 9.57 -2.03
CA GLY A 494 24.12 9.54 -3.28
C GLY A 494 25.43 10.32 -3.18
N SER A 495 26.51 9.75 -3.70
CA SER A 495 27.81 10.41 -3.86
C SER A 495 28.26 10.45 -5.32
N TYR A 496 28.89 11.55 -5.72
CA TYR A 496 29.32 11.79 -7.11
C TYR A 496 30.81 12.20 -7.22
N TRP A 497 31.53 12.23 -6.09
CA TRP A 497 32.92 12.69 -5.99
C TRP A 497 33.97 11.59 -5.92
N HIS A 498 33.55 10.32 -5.84
CA HIS A 498 34.45 9.16 -5.85
C HIS A 498 33.77 7.91 -6.42
N ALA A 499 34.57 6.89 -6.73
CA ALA A 499 34.13 5.59 -7.24
C ALA A 499 34.67 4.41 -6.41
N LYS A 500 34.91 4.61 -5.11
CA LYS A 500 35.50 3.59 -4.21
C LYS A 500 34.49 2.62 -3.58
N TYR A 501 33.32 2.46 -4.20
CA TYR A 501 32.25 1.58 -3.72
C TYR A 501 32.71 0.12 -3.67
N GLY A 502 32.53 -0.55 -2.54
CA GLY A 502 32.99 -1.93 -2.35
C GLY A 502 34.50 -2.08 -2.16
N ILE A 503 35.27 -0.98 -2.19
CA ILE A 503 36.73 -0.99 -2.15
C ILE A 503 37.22 -0.50 -0.79
N SER A 504 36.84 0.71 -0.40
CA SER A 504 37.30 1.30 0.85
C SER A 504 36.32 2.37 1.38
N PRO A 505 36.25 2.54 2.71
CA PRO A 505 35.49 3.62 3.32
C PRO A 505 35.97 5.01 2.84
N GLN A 506 35.05 5.94 2.64
CA GLN A 506 35.33 7.28 2.12
C GLN A 506 34.72 8.43 2.93
N SER A 507 33.65 8.16 3.68
CA SER A 507 32.81 9.24 4.23
C SER A 507 33.24 9.69 5.63
N HIS A 508 32.55 10.72 6.14
CA HIS A 508 32.63 11.21 7.51
C HIS A 508 31.59 10.56 8.46
N GLY A 509 31.07 9.38 8.12
CA GLY A 509 30.10 8.63 8.92
C GLY A 509 28.95 8.07 8.08
N CYS A 510 28.51 8.82 7.06
CA CYS A 510 27.46 8.41 6.13
C CYS A 510 27.79 7.11 5.35
N VAL A 511 26.76 6.50 4.79
CA VAL A 511 26.89 5.42 3.81
C VAL A 511 26.79 6.04 2.42
N ASN A 512 27.93 6.21 1.76
CA ASN A 512 28.00 6.75 0.40
C ASN A 512 27.62 5.65 -0.59
N SER A 513 26.60 5.93 -1.40
CA SER A 513 26.07 5.02 -2.40
C SER A 513 26.05 5.70 -3.76
N THR A 514 25.91 4.93 -4.85
CA THR A 514 25.58 5.59 -6.13
C THR A 514 24.26 6.33 -5.99
N VAL A 515 24.06 7.38 -6.78
CA VAL A 515 22.84 8.19 -6.68
C VAL A 515 21.60 7.38 -7.08
N TYR A 516 21.74 6.42 -8.00
CA TYR A 516 20.68 5.47 -8.33
C TYR A 516 20.28 4.64 -7.10
N ASP A 517 21.27 4.00 -6.46
CA ASP A 517 21.05 3.11 -5.31
C ASP A 517 20.50 3.87 -4.09
N ALA A 518 21.03 5.06 -3.81
CA ALA A 518 20.49 5.93 -2.76
C ALA A 518 19.04 6.30 -3.04
N GLY A 519 18.69 6.54 -4.31
CA GLY A 519 17.32 6.76 -4.75
C GLY A 519 16.40 5.58 -4.46
N LEU A 520 16.88 4.33 -4.61
CA LEU A 520 16.08 3.15 -4.29
C LEU A 520 15.80 3.09 -2.78
N VAL A 521 16.82 3.27 -1.94
CA VAL A 521 16.66 3.30 -0.48
C VAL A 521 15.75 4.44 -0.04
N TRP A 522 15.90 5.61 -0.65
CA TRP A 522 15.12 6.80 -0.32
C TRP A 522 13.62 6.64 -0.59
N ARG A 523 13.23 5.75 -1.51
CA ARG A 523 11.82 5.40 -1.79
C ARG A 523 11.21 4.42 -0.78
N LEU A 524 12.03 3.77 0.06
CA LEU A 524 11.52 2.89 1.11
C LEU A 524 10.73 3.68 2.16
N PRO A 525 9.70 3.10 2.80
CA PRO A 525 8.88 3.79 3.79
C PRO A 525 9.67 4.46 4.93
N ALA A 526 9.11 5.50 5.53
CA ALA A 526 9.62 6.00 6.80
C ALA A 526 9.55 4.92 7.88
N GLY A 527 10.53 4.88 8.78
CA GLY A 527 10.62 3.85 9.81
C GLY A 527 11.19 2.51 9.33
N THR A 528 11.51 2.36 8.03
CA THR A 528 12.24 1.19 7.53
C THR A 528 13.49 0.94 8.36
N VAL A 529 13.67 -0.30 8.82
CA VAL A 529 14.81 -0.67 9.65
C VAL A 529 16.10 -0.55 8.83
N VAL A 530 17.13 0.05 9.44
CA VAL A 530 18.50 0.11 8.91
C VAL A 530 19.41 -0.60 9.91
N ASP A 531 19.91 -1.78 9.55
CA ASP A 531 20.82 -2.59 10.38
C ASP A 531 22.25 -2.48 9.85
N VAL A 532 23.12 -1.81 10.61
CA VAL A 532 24.52 -1.57 10.26
C VAL A 532 25.44 -2.45 11.09
N PHE A 533 26.31 -3.24 10.45
CA PHE A 533 27.19 -4.21 11.11
C PHE A 533 28.62 -4.28 10.59
#